data_AF-A0A1V6SGU7-F1
#
_entry.id   AF-A0A1V6SGU7-F1
#
_cell.length_a   1.000
_cell.length_b   1.000
_cell.length_c   1.000
_cell.angle_alpha   90.00
_cell.angle_beta   90.00
_cell.angle_gamma   90.00
#
_symmetry.space_group_name_H-M   'P 1'
#
loop_
_entity.id
_entity.type
_entity.pdbx_description
1 polymer ?
#
loop_
_entity_poly.entity_id
_entity_poly.type
_entity_poly.pdbx_seq_one_letter_code
_entity_poly.pdbx_strand_id
1 'polypeptide(L)'
;MSGAMRAYRVPDAANAISSAPLMTALQESTSVEHENERWRQLQTSQQLNPDSVPIALSTAATELGVPAMLKSDAQLDDSQGLSLAYPQYHLAPAGPAPALMMGGNDPTKPRSLKSVTITGGEIDDLFFRHYASFLPILEVQTTPNAYFTQSPFLFWAVIGVASRSYSRNPTLQTALAQEVTEMVFLSVLSTCAPWYTIQGLLLLLTWPFPKENRPDVTFPLSGMLLHVAMQNGFHIPMSSHEFSRVKIPASSDLDMVRRSELWAHCVLVYQRSCVIKGQSPRNLVSLAQDTIQRQVLFDKIAPHLVQKLRCQEVVGKCSEEVLENGVRAMSLDQELALDILLRKYEGEVDDIALQAVVDNEKYHLLLCRMAIQSFHFYKNQTLVSSGCLPRLIVTACNLIDYIQGLADRMGSLFMAPVQISFGLLLASMSLLRILKSDYTSSGLDTSRAQVSFFATINLAKQMSTDRSDTAAKMITVLNQLWISSKAFRKPDGSEYTALRIRSRLILSQILDAVWWWRDEYDPNVRAKMQGTESVDGPSRINMPPGIEAGRAIMGTDPTLDARGILQSAGALQGEFQINDDYLTNFEWLSDEIFSFPPDASLPNNLP
;
A
#
# COMPACT_ATOMS: atom_id res chain seq x y z
N MET A 1 -43.77 -27.82 62.88
CA MET A 1 -42.67 -28.80 63.03
C MET A 1 -41.46 -28.20 62.34
N SER A 2 -40.66 -27.40 63.07
CA SER A 2 -39.31 -27.72 63.60
C SER A 2 -38.36 -28.19 62.49
N GLY A 3 -37.17 -27.62 62.23
CA GLY A 3 -36.30 -26.74 62.99
C GLY A 3 -34.84 -27.20 62.79
N ALA A 4 -33.96 -26.26 62.45
CA ALA A 4 -32.52 -26.20 62.79
C ALA A 4 -31.44 -27.13 62.13
N MET A 5 -30.39 -26.44 61.64
CA MET A 5 -28.95 -26.58 61.94
C MET A 5 -28.01 -27.64 61.30
N ARG A 6 -26.96 -27.09 60.63
CA ARG A 6 -25.50 -27.27 60.80
C ARG A 6 -24.80 -28.60 60.41
N ALA A 7 -23.78 -28.47 59.53
CA ALA A 7 -22.33 -28.56 59.82
C ALA A 7 -21.47 -29.38 58.81
N TYR A 8 -20.25 -28.87 58.62
CA TYR A 8 -19.08 -29.34 57.86
C TYR A 8 -18.53 -30.74 58.26
N ARG A 9 -18.00 -31.53 57.30
CA ARG A 9 -16.54 -31.85 57.09
C ARG A 9 -16.30 -33.03 56.12
N VAL A 10 -15.13 -32.97 55.47
CA VAL A 10 -14.48 -33.85 54.45
C VAL A 10 -13.95 -35.18 55.05
N PRO A 11 -13.72 -36.25 54.25
CA PRO A 11 -12.32 -36.70 54.05
C PRO A 11 -11.95 -37.30 52.66
N ASP A 12 -10.75 -36.91 52.21
CA ASP A 12 -9.62 -37.53 51.47
C ASP A 12 -9.66 -38.84 50.63
N ALA A 13 -8.74 -38.84 49.63
CA ALA A 13 -7.99 -39.94 48.95
C ALA A 13 -8.72 -40.77 47.86
N ALA A 14 -8.16 -41.20 46.72
CA ALA A 14 -6.83 -41.13 46.09
C ALA A 14 -6.93 -41.63 44.61
N ASN A 15 -5.93 -41.29 43.78
CA ASN A 15 -5.46 -41.97 42.55
C ASN A 15 -6.46 -42.43 41.46
N ALA A 16 -6.46 -41.72 40.32
CA ALA A 16 -6.56 -42.36 38.99
C ALA A 16 -6.02 -41.41 37.89
N ILE A 17 -4.78 -41.64 37.47
CA ILE A 17 -4.19 -41.07 36.25
C ILE A 17 -4.85 -41.80 35.06
N SER A 18 -5.60 -41.08 34.24
CA SER A 18 -6.21 -41.62 33.01
C SER A 18 -5.32 -41.31 31.80
N SER A 19 -4.77 -42.38 31.22
CA SER A 19 -3.87 -42.45 30.06
C SER A 19 -4.56 -42.24 28.70
N ALA A 20 -5.63 -41.44 28.66
CA ALA A 20 -6.44 -41.25 27.45
C ALA A 20 -5.81 -40.33 26.36
N PRO A 21 -5.09 -39.22 26.67
CA PRO A 21 -4.69 -38.28 25.61
C PRO A 21 -3.47 -38.74 24.79
N LEU A 22 -2.64 -39.65 25.34
CA LEU A 22 -1.38 -40.07 24.72
C LEU A 22 -1.57 -41.20 23.71
N MET A 23 -2.58 -42.05 23.90
CA MET A 23 -2.94 -43.09 22.94
C MET A 23 -3.53 -42.49 21.65
N THR A 24 -4.35 -41.44 21.75
CA THR A 24 -4.96 -40.80 20.57
C THR A 24 -3.91 -40.10 19.68
N ALA A 25 -2.92 -39.43 20.28
CA ALA A 25 -1.85 -38.77 19.53
C ALA A 25 -0.91 -39.77 18.83
N LEU A 26 -0.62 -40.93 19.45
CA LEU A 26 0.17 -41.99 18.83
C LEU A 26 -0.59 -42.69 17.68
N GLN A 27 -1.90 -42.80 17.78
CA GLN A 27 -2.76 -43.40 16.76
C GLN A 27 -2.94 -42.48 15.54
N GLU A 28 -2.98 -41.16 15.75
CA GLU A 28 -2.99 -40.16 14.66
C GLU A 28 -1.63 -40.08 13.96
N SER A 29 -0.51 -40.13 14.71
CA SER A 29 0.84 -40.15 14.13
C SER A 29 1.09 -41.36 13.24
N THR A 30 0.66 -42.55 13.69
CA THR A 30 0.82 -43.80 12.92
C THR A 30 -0.11 -43.86 11.71
N SER A 31 -1.30 -43.24 11.78
CA SER A 31 -2.19 -43.09 10.63
C SER A 31 -1.60 -42.19 9.54
N VAL A 32 -0.99 -41.07 9.93
CA VAL A 32 -0.36 -40.11 8.99
C VAL A 32 0.90 -40.71 8.35
N GLU A 33 1.67 -41.50 9.09
CA GLU A 33 2.82 -42.24 8.54
C GLU A 33 2.39 -43.31 7.52
N HIS A 34 1.31 -44.06 7.81
CA HIS A 34 0.76 -45.04 6.87
C HIS A 34 0.20 -44.39 5.60
N GLU A 35 -0.42 -43.22 5.70
CA GLU A 35 -0.91 -42.45 4.55
C GLU A 35 0.26 -41.94 3.69
N ASN A 36 1.32 -41.44 4.32
CA ASN A 36 2.54 -41.00 3.62
C ASN A 36 3.29 -42.13 2.94
N GLU A 37 3.30 -43.34 3.51
CA GLU A 37 3.86 -44.53 2.85
C GLU A 37 3.00 -44.97 1.66
N ARG A 38 1.67 -44.85 1.75
CA ARG A 38 0.75 -45.05 0.62
C ARG A 38 1.00 -44.06 -0.51
N TRP A 39 1.20 -42.79 -0.19
CA TRP A 39 1.52 -41.75 -1.19
C TRP A 39 2.88 -41.98 -1.85
N ARG A 40 3.89 -42.43 -1.10
CA ARG A 40 5.19 -42.82 -1.67
C ARG A 40 5.11 -44.07 -2.55
N GLN A 41 4.31 -45.07 -2.17
CA GLN A 41 4.08 -46.25 -3.02
C GLN A 41 3.33 -45.89 -4.31
N LEU A 42 2.35 -44.96 -4.27
CA LEU A 42 1.64 -44.46 -5.45
C LEU A 42 2.56 -43.71 -6.41
N GLN A 43 3.46 -42.87 -5.90
CA GLN A 43 4.46 -42.17 -6.73
C GLN A 43 5.49 -43.13 -7.35
N THR A 44 5.91 -44.17 -6.61
CA THR A 44 6.85 -45.17 -7.12
C THR A 44 6.21 -46.09 -8.17
N SER A 45 4.89 -46.32 -8.06
CA SER A 45 4.10 -47.10 -9.03
C SER A 45 3.82 -46.33 -10.33
N GLN A 46 3.78 -45.00 -10.29
CA GLN A 46 3.57 -44.14 -11.47
C GLN A 46 4.83 -43.92 -12.32
N GLN A 47 6.03 -44.22 -11.80
CA GLN A 47 7.29 -44.08 -12.55
C GLN A 47 7.66 -45.30 -13.42
N LEU A 48 6.86 -46.37 -13.43
CA LEU A 48 7.22 -47.64 -14.10
C LEU A 48 6.25 -48.13 -15.19
N ASN A 49 5.37 -47.29 -15.74
CA ASN A 49 4.47 -47.73 -16.82
C ASN A 49 4.29 -46.68 -17.92
N PRO A 50 4.93 -46.83 -19.11
CA PRO A 50 4.85 -45.85 -20.19
C PRO A 50 3.68 -46.05 -21.17
N ASP A 51 2.65 -46.84 -20.83
CA ASP A 51 1.45 -46.97 -21.67
C ASP A 51 0.21 -47.24 -20.81
N SER A 52 -0.69 -46.25 -20.67
CA SER A 52 -2.12 -46.42 -20.35
C SER A 52 -2.86 -45.07 -20.35
N VAL A 53 -3.71 -44.85 -21.36
CA VAL A 53 -4.81 -43.85 -21.36
C VAL A 53 -6.14 -44.60 -21.11
N PRO A 54 -7.16 -44.00 -20.49
CA PRO A 54 -8.43 -43.79 -21.23
C PRO A 54 -9.14 -42.45 -20.90
N ILE A 55 -9.49 -41.60 -21.90
CA ILE A 55 -10.79 -41.47 -22.64
C ILE A 55 -11.89 -40.73 -21.81
N ALA A 56 -12.61 -39.68 -22.24
CA ALA A 56 -13.02 -39.22 -23.57
C ALA A 56 -13.17 -37.67 -23.65
N LEU A 57 -12.72 -37.08 -24.78
CA LEU A 57 -13.16 -35.77 -25.26
C LEU A 57 -13.88 -36.00 -26.58
N SER A 58 -15.15 -35.60 -26.67
CA SER A 58 -15.94 -35.66 -27.90
C SER A 58 -15.76 -34.37 -28.70
N THR A 59 -15.38 -34.61 -29.94
CA THR A 59 -15.06 -33.74 -31.07
C THR A 59 -16.19 -32.78 -31.48
N ALA A 60 -15.84 -31.54 -31.85
CA ALA A 60 -16.39 -30.83 -33.01
C ALA A 60 -15.61 -29.54 -33.30
N ALA A 61 -14.45 -29.66 -33.97
CA ALA A 61 -13.92 -28.59 -34.81
C ALA A 61 -12.93 -29.17 -35.80
N THR A 62 -13.34 -29.29 -37.05
CA THR A 62 -12.41 -29.34 -38.17
C THR A 62 -13.11 -28.72 -39.36
N GLU A 63 -12.57 -27.61 -39.85
CA GLU A 63 -12.17 -27.50 -41.26
C GLU A 63 -11.22 -26.30 -41.40
N LEU A 64 -9.95 -26.65 -41.68
CA LEU A 64 -8.91 -25.75 -42.15
C LEU A 64 -8.92 -25.79 -43.68
N GLY A 65 -8.92 -24.62 -44.30
CA GLY A 65 -8.55 -24.41 -45.70
C GLY A 65 -7.59 -23.24 -45.80
N VAL A 66 -6.42 -23.46 -46.41
CA VAL A 66 -5.33 -22.50 -46.64
C VAL A 66 -5.02 -22.53 -48.16
N PRO A 67 -4.29 -21.57 -48.76
CA PRO A 67 -4.55 -20.14 -48.98
C PRO A 67 -4.67 -19.81 -50.50
N ALA A 68 -5.09 -18.60 -50.87
CA ALA A 68 -4.90 -18.11 -52.25
C ALA A 68 -4.50 -16.63 -52.28
N MET A 69 -3.36 -16.37 -52.91
CA MET A 69 -2.88 -15.07 -53.39
C MET A 69 -3.93 -14.34 -54.23
N LEU A 70 -4.07 -13.03 -54.03
CA LEU A 70 -4.25 -12.07 -55.14
C LEU A 70 -3.63 -10.71 -54.78
N LYS A 71 -2.82 -10.20 -55.70
CA LYS A 71 -2.28 -8.84 -55.76
C LYS A 71 -3.38 -7.83 -56.13
N SER A 72 -3.30 -6.61 -55.63
CA SER A 72 -3.30 -5.39 -56.46
C SER A 72 -3.04 -4.12 -55.65
N ASP A 73 -2.33 -3.20 -56.30
CA ASP A 73 -1.86 -1.88 -55.90
C ASP A 73 -3.00 -0.88 -55.60
N ALA A 74 -2.74 0.09 -54.69
CA ALA A 74 -2.82 1.54 -54.97
C ALA A 74 -2.58 2.42 -53.73
N GLN A 75 -1.60 3.31 -53.89
CA GLN A 75 -1.45 4.72 -53.44
C GLN A 75 -1.64 5.18 -51.98
N LEU A 76 -0.59 5.88 -51.55
CA LEU A 76 -0.43 6.78 -50.42
C LEU A 76 -1.44 7.94 -50.44
N ASP A 77 -2.06 8.22 -49.29
CA ASP A 77 -2.34 9.59 -48.87
C ASP A 77 -2.25 9.70 -47.34
N ASP A 78 -1.72 10.83 -46.90
CA ASP A 78 -1.22 11.13 -45.57
C ASP A 78 -2.33 11.75 -44.69
N SER A 79 -2.12 11.75 -43.37
CA SER A 79 -2.93 12.48 -42.36
C SER A 79 -4.28 11.87 -41.93
N GLN A 80 -4.26 11.00 -40.90
CA GLN A 80 -5.31 10.95 -39.86
C GLN A 80 -4.84 10.14 -38.65
N GLY A 81 -5.01 10.70 -37.45
CA GLY A 81 -4.61 10.10 -36.18
C GLY A 81 -5.28 8.73 -35.97
N LEU A 82 -4.46 7.68 -35.92
CA LEU A 82 -4.92 6.31 -35.70
C LEU A 82 -4.99 6.03 -34.20
N SER A 83 -6.19 6.23 -33.64
CA SER A 83 -6.62 5.57 -32.42
C SER A 83 -6.86 4.09 -32.73
N LEU A 84 -5.91 3.22 -32.38
CA LEU A 84 -6.12 1.78 -32.43
C LEU A 84 -7.06 1.35 -31.28
N ALA A 85 -8.30 1.03 -31.65
CA ALA A 85 -9.36 0.63 -30.75
C ALA A 85 -9.13 -0.79 -30.21
N TYR A 86 -8.59 -0.89 -29.00
CA TYR A 86 -9.08 -1.91 -28.08
C TYR A 86 -10.47 -1.46 -27.61
N PRO A 87 -11.48 -2.35 -27.58
CA PRO A 87 -12.75 -2.00 -26.95
C PRO A 87 -12.45 -1.69 -25.48
N GLN A 88 -12.72 -0.45 -25.05
CA GLN A 88 -12.85 -0.18 -23.61
C GLN A 88 -14.11 -0.94 -23.16
N TYR A 89 -13.91 -2.15 -22.65
CA TYR A 89 -15.01 -2.93 -22.13
C TYR A 89 -15.46 -2.28 -20.82
N HIS A 90 -16.62 -1.63 -20.87
CA HIS A 90 -17.27 -1.05 -19.69
C HIS A 90 -17.39 -2.10 -18.60
N LEU A 91 -16.97 -1.76 -17.39
CA LEU A 91 -16.61 -2.75 -16.38
C LEU A 91 -17.78 -3.34 -15.56
N ALA A 92 -19.04 -2.88 -15.68
CA ALA A 92 -20.14 -3.48 -14.90
C ALA A 92 -20.91 -4.56 -15.68
N PRO A 93 -21.37 -5.66 -15.04
CA PRO A 93 -22.20 -6.67 -15.68
C PRO A 93 -23.54 -6.08 -16.14
N ALA A 94 -24.08 -6.60 -17.26
CA ALA A 94 -25.51 -6.45 -17.53
C ALA A 94 -26.26 -7.38 -16.57
N GLY A 95 -26.67 -6.85 -15.40
CA GLY A 95 -27.66 -7.53 -14.57
C GLY A 95 -28.95 -7.79 -15.36
N PRO A 96 -29.86 -8.67 -14.91
CA PRO A 96 -31.17 -8.79 -15.53
C PRO A 96 -31.79 -7.40 -15.52
N ALA A 97 -31.97 -6.82 -16.71
CA ALA A 97 -32.47 -5.47 -16.85
C ALA A 97 -33.81 -5.38 -16.10
N PRO A 98 -33.96 -4.53 -15.07
CA PRO A 98 -35.27 -3.96 -14.84
C PRO A 98 -35.58 -3.23 -16.15
N ALA A 99 -36.66 -3.64 -16.81
CA ALA A 99 -37.15 -3.16 -18.09
C ALA A 99 -36.58 -1.80 -18.49
N LEU A 100 -35.90 -1.72 -19.65
CA LEU A 100 -35.53 -0.52 -20.41
C LEU A 100 -36.20 0.75 -19.84
N MET A 101 -35.60 1.35 -18.81
CA MET A 101 -35.87 2.73 -18.47
C MET A 101 -35.06 3.51 -19.50
N MET A 102 -35.63 3.60 -20.71
CA MET A 102 -35.35 4.68 -21.65
C MET A 102 -35.07 5.93 -20.83
N GLY A 103 -33.88 6.51 -21.01
CA GLY A 103 -33.40 7.68 -20.29
C GLY A 103 -34.47 8.77 -20.27
N GLY A 104 -35.25 8.80 -19.20
CA GLY A 104 -35.94 9.99 -18.78
C GLY A 104 -34.88 10.91 -18.23
N ASN A 105 -34.90 12.17 -18.66
CA ASN A 105 -34.28 13.30 -17.97
C ASN A 105 -34.88 13.45 -16.55
N ASP A 106 -34.84 12.43 -15.69
CA ASP A 106 -35.19 12.59 -14.28
C ASP A 106 -34.06 13.45 -13.68
N PRO A 107 -34.36 14.68 -13.23
CA PRO A 107 -33.34 15.55 -12.67
C PRO A 107 -32.61 14.84 -11.53
N THR A 108 -31.30 15.07 -11.44
CA THR A 108 -30.50 14.52 -10.34
C THR A 108 -31.06 15.02 -9.02
N LYS A 109 -31.37 14.08 -8.12
CA LYS A 109 -32.05 14.39 -6.85
C LYS A 109 -31.01 14.83 -5.83
N PRO A 110 -31.31 15.84 -4.99
CA PRO A 110 -30.42 16.21 -3.89
C PRO A 110 -30.19 15.02 -2.96
N ARG A 111 -28.98 14.91 -2.40
CA ARG A 111 -28.58 13.83 -1.49
C ARG A 111 -27.98 14.39 -0.22
N SER A 112 -28.20 13.69 0.89
CA SER A 112 -27.66 14.06 2.19
C SER A 112 -26.89 12.89 2.81
N LEU A 113 -25.77 13.20 3.45
CA LEU A 113 -24.96 12.30 4.26
C LEU A 113 -24.68 12.97 5.60
N LYS A 114 -25.33 12.46 6.66
CA LYS A 114 -25.42 13.11 7.99
C LYS A 114 -25.76 14.61 7.86
N SER A 115 -24.84 15.50 8.20
CA SER A 115 -25.03 16.96 8.19
C SER A 115 -24.78 17.62 6.83
N VAL A 116 -24.18 16.89 5.87
CA VAL A 116 -23.86 17.41 4.54
C VAL A 116 -25.03 17.16 3.60
N THR A 117 -25.51 18.21 2.92
CA THR A 117 -26.51 18.10 1.86
C THR A 117 -25.96 18.72 0.58
N ILE A 118 -26.09 17.99 -0.53
CA ILE A 118 -25.61 18.39 -1.85
C ILE A 118 -26.81 18.44 -2.80
N THR A 119 -26.93 19.53 -3.54
CA THR A 119 -28.01 19.73 -4.51
C THR A 119 -27.82 18.88 -5.77
N GLY A 120 -28.89 18.70 -6.54
CA GLY A 120 -28.82 17.95 -7.81
C GLY A 120 -27.78 18.50 -8.79
N GLY A 121 -27.73 19.82 -8.96
CA GLY A 121 -26.77 20.48 -9.86
C GLY A 121 -25.32 20.33 -9.40
N GLU A 122 -25.06 20.37 -8.09
CA GLU A 122 -23.72 20.11 -7.55
C GLU A 122 -23.29 18.65 -7.76
N ILE A 123 -24.23 17.70 -7.64
CA ILE A 123 -23.97 16.29 -7.94
C ILE A 123 -23.63 16.13 -9.43
N ASP A 124 -24.39 16.74 -10.33
CA ASP A 124 -24.12 16.71 -11.78
C ASP A 124 -22.76 17.33 -12.12
N ASP A 125 -22.37 18.39 -11.40
CA ASP A 125 -21.04 18.99 -11.52
C ASP A 125 -19.93 18.05 -11.01
N LEU A 126 -20.18 17.26 -9.97
CA LEU A 126 -19.16 16.38 -9.38
C LEU A 126 -19.03 15.04 -10.13
N PHE A 127 -20.12 14.52 -10.66
CA PHE A 127 -20.16 13.18 -11.24
C PHE A 127 -19.38 13.11 -12.57
N PHE A 128 -18.56 12.07 -12.73
CA PHE A 128 -17.73 11.78 -13.93
C PHE A 128 -16.66 12.81 -14.34
N ARG A 129 -16.15 13.64 -13.42
CA ARG A 129 -15.02 14.53 -13.73
C ARG A 129 -13.65 13.85 -13.54
N HIS A 130 -12.80 13.93 -14.56
CA HIS A 130 -11.33 13.76 -14.56
C HIS A 130 -10.67 12.46 -14.03
N TYR A 131 -11.37 11.58 -13.30
CA TYR A 131 -10.77 10.35 -12.75
C TYR A 131 -10.75 9.17 -13.74
N ALA A 132 -11.65 9.17 -14.74
CA ALA A 132 -11.82 8.05 -15.66
C ALA A 132 -10.56 7.75 -16.50
N SER A 133 -9.72 8.76 -16.79
CA SER A 133 -8.46 8.58 -17.50
C SER A 133 -7.41 7.81 -16.70
N PHE A 134 -7.50 7.84 -15.36
CA PHE A 134 -6.57 7.13 -14.47
C PHE A 134 -7.11 5.79 -14.00
N LEU A 135 -8.43 5.69 -13.82
CA LEU A 135 -9.09 4.51 -13.29
C LEU A 135 -10.48 4.34 -13.95
N PRO A 136 -10.56 3.75 -15.16
CA PRO A 136 -11.78 3.64 -15.96
C PRO A 136 -12.71 2.52 -15.45
N ILE A 137 -12.96 2.47 -14.14
CA ILE A 137 -13.72 1.38 -13.51
C ILE A 137 -15.22 1.63 -13.45
N LEU A 138 -15.69 2.84 -13.72
CA LEU A 138 -17.11 3.22 -13.64
C LEU A 138 -17.75 3.32 -15.03
N GLU A 139 -19.06 3.15 -15.07
CA GLU A 139 -19.86 3.24 -16.30
C GLU A 139 -20.38 4.66 -16.48
N VAL A 140 -19.85 5.34 -17.49
CA VAL A 140 -20.15 6.76 -17.78
C VAL A 140 -21.63 6.99 -18.11
N GLN A 141 -22.33 5.97 -18.60
CA GLN A 141 -23.75 6.08 -18.98
C GLN A 141 -24.71 5.94 -17.79
N THR A 142 -24.22 5.50 -16.63
CA THR A 142 -25.07 5.28 -15.46
C THR A 142 -25.29 6.60 -14.72
N THR A 143 -26.54 7.01 -14.56
CA THR A 143 -26.89 8.30 -13.96
C THR A 143 -26.50 8.36 -12.47
N PRO A 144 -26.26 9.56 -11.89
CA PRO A 144 -25.97 9.70 -10.46
C PRO A 144 -27.08 9.11 -9.58
N ASN A 145 -28.34 9.28 -9.98
CA ASN A 145 -29.49 8.68 -9.30
C ASN A 145 -29.43 7.15 -9.31
N ALA A 146 -29.08 6.53 -10.44
CA ALA A 146 -28.94 5.08 -10.54
C ALA A 146 -27.80 4.56 -9.66
N TYR A 147 -26.64 5.24 -9.67
CA TYR A 147 -25.53 4.89 -8.77
C TYR A 147 -25.92 4.94 -7.30
N PHE A 148 -26.63 5.99 -6.87
CA PHE A 148 -27.10 6.10 -5.49
C PHE A 148 -28.05 4.95 -5.11
N THR A 149 -28.98 4.60 -6.01
CA THR A 149 -29.92 3.49 -5.78
C THR A 149 -29.22 2.13 -5.73
N GLN A 150 -28.22 1.91 -6.59
CA GLN A 150 -27.49 0.64 -6.68
C GLN A 150 -26.51 0.44 -5.53
N SER A 151 -25.80 1.51 -5.15
CA SER A 151 -24.85 1.51 -4.05
C SER A 151 -24.64 2.94 -3.52
N PRO A 152 -25.27 3.28 -2.37
CA PRO A 152 -25.02 4.55 -1.71
C PRO A 152 -23.55 4.78 -1.40
N PHE A 153 -22.82 3.72 -1.01
CA PHE A 153 -21.38 3.81 -0.73
C PHE A 153 -20.59 4.23 -1.97
N LEU A 154 -20.79 3.55 -3.10
CA LEU A 154 -20.07 3.90 -4.33
C LEU A 154 -20.39 5.32 -4.78
N PHE A 155 -21.66 5.71 -4.74
CA PHE A 155 -22.08 7.08 -5.04
C PHE A 155 -21.29 8.09 -4.20
N TRP A 156 -21.26 7.92 -2.88
CA TRP A 156 -20.56 8.84 -1.99
C TRP A 156 -19.02 8.77 -2.13
N ALA A 157 -18.45 7.62 -2.52
CA ALA A 157 -17.04 7.53 -2.87
C ALA A 157 -16.71 8.36 -4.12
N VAL A 158 -17.56 8.32 -5.17
CA VAL A 158 -17.40 9.15 -6.36
C VAL A 158 -17.45 10.64 -6.01
N ILE A 159 -18.48 11.05 -5.26
CA ILE A 159 -18.63 12.45 -4.81
C ILE A 159 -17.45 12.88 -3.95
N GLY A 160 -17.03 12.04 -3.00
CA GLY A 160 -15.89 12.31 -2.12
C GLY A 160 -14.59 12.52 -2.90
N VAL A 161 -14.29 11.67 -3.89
CA VAL A 161 -13.12 11.84 -4.75
C VAL A 161 -13.24 13.10 -5.61
N ALA A 162 -14.38 13.30 -6.28
CA ALA A 162 -14.59 14.44 -7.17
C ALA A 162 -14.53 15.80 -6.45
N SER A 163 -14.92 15.84 -5.16
CA SER A 163 -14.90 17.04 -4.33
C SER A 163 -13.52 17.70 -4.21
N ARG A 164 -12.42 16.96 -4.43
CA ARG A 164 -11.04 17.47 -4.53
C ARG A 164 -10.86 18.59 -5.56
N SER A 165 -11.69 18.59 -6.60
CA SER A 165 -11.64 19.58 -7.70
C SER A 165 -12.70 20.67 -7.59
N TYR A 166 -13.53 20.61 -6.55
CA TYR A 166 -14.78 21.34 -6.53
C TYR A 166 -14.62 22.72 -5.90
N SER A 167 -14.25 23.70 -6.74
CA SER A 167 -13.96 25.06 -6.32
C SER A 167 -15.14 25.83 -5.72
N ARG A 168 -16.39 25.45 -6.03
CA ARG A 168 -17.58 26.13 -5.49
C ARG A 168 -17.83 25.82 -4.02
N ASN A 169 -17.34 24.67 -3.53
CA ASN A 169 -17.43 24.29 -2.12
C ASN A 169 -16.17 23.51 -1.71
N PRO A 170 -15.07 24.21 -1.39
CA PRO A 170 -13.79 23.58 -1.07
C PRO A 170 -13.81 22.81 0.26
N THR A 171 -14.75 23.09 1.17
CA THR A 171 -14.86 22.37 2.45
C THR A 171 -15.58 21.02 2.33
N LEU A 172 -16.19 20.73 1.17
CA LEU A 172 -16.96 19.53 0.93
C LEU A 172 -16.16 18.25 1.15
N GLN A 173 -14.90 18.24 0.69
CA GLN A 173 -14.04 17.06 0.82
C GLN A 173 -13.82 16.68 2.29
N THR A 174 -13.41 17.65 3.11
CA THR A 174 -13.18 17.44 4.55
C THR A 174 -14.47 17.03 5.25
N ALA A 175 -15.60 17.67 4.91
CA ALA A 175 -16.90 17.37 5.50
C ALA A 175 -17.39 15.94 5.19
N LEU A 176 -17.06 15.40 4.01
CA LEU A 176 -17.42 14.02 3.62
C LEU A 176 -16.44 12.98 4.14
N ALA A 177 -15.22 13.36 4.50
CA ALA A 177 -14.13 12.41 4.60
C ALA A 177 -14.34 11.36 5.69
N GLN A 178 -14.84 11.73 6.87
CA GLN A 178 -15.13 10.77 7.94
C GLN A 178 -16.28 9.87 7.54
N GLU A 179 -17.37 10.46 7.06
CA GLU A 179 -18.61 9.77 6.73
C GLU A 179 -18.43 8.71 5.66
N VAL A 180 -17.73 9.05 4.57
CA VAL A 180 -17.44 8.12 3.48
C VAL A 180 -16.47 7.03 3.94
N THR A 181 -15.56 7.34 4.87
CA THR A 181 -14.67 6.34 5.47
C THR A 181 -15.44 5.36 6.37
N GLU A 182 -16.42 5.82 7.14
CA GLU A 182 -17.30 4.94 7.91
C GLU A 182 -18.16 4.06 6.99
N MET A 183 -18.69 4.62 5.90
CA MET A 183 -19.47 3.86 4.91
C MET A 183 -18.68 2.71 4.29
N VAL A 184 -17.37 2.87 4.03
CA VAL A 184 -16.58 1.79 3.43
C VAL A 184 -16.45 0.59 4.37
N PHE A 185 -16.30 0.80 5.68
CA PHE A 185 -16.26 -0.30 6.65
C PHE A 185 -17.61 -0.98 6.82
N LEU A 186 -18.72 -0.25 6.66
CA LEU A 186 -20.06 -0.81 6.69
C LEU A 186 -20.46 -1.49 5.37
N SER A 187 -19.79 -1.16 4.26
CA SER A 187 -20.15 -1.63 2.92
C SER A 187 -20.07 -3.15 2.76
N VAL A 188 -19.25 -3.84 3.56
CA VAL A 188 -19.13 -5.31 3.55
C VAL A 188 -20.34 -6.03 4.12
N LEU A 189 -21.18 -5.31 4.89
CA LEU A 189 -22.45 -5.80 5.42
C LEU A 189 -23.60 -5.57 4.44
N SER A 190 -23.35 -4.84 3.34
CA SER A 190 -24.37 -4.50 2.35
C SER A 190 -24.79 -5.70 1.51
N THR A 191 -26.04 -5.71 1.07
CA THR A 191 -26.57 -6.66 0.09
C THR A 191 -26.37 -6.19 -1.36
N CYS A 192 -25.78 -5.00 -1.57
CA CYS A 192 -25.41 -4.49 -2.89
C CYS A 192 -24.46 -5.46 -3.62
N ALA A 193 -24.44 -5.40 -4.96
CA ALA A 193 -23.49 -6.17 -5.73
C ALA A 193 -22.04 -5.87 -5.29
N PRO A 194 -21.22 -6.91 -4.99
CA PRO A 194 -19.87 -6.74 -4.46
C PRO A 194 -18.96 -5.85 -5.31
N TRP A 195 -19.23 -5.82 -6.61
CA TRP A 195 -18.53 -4.98 -7.57
C TRP A 195 -18.55 -3.49 -7.18
N TYR A 196 -19.69 -2.98 -6.70
CA TYR A 196 -19.79 -1.57 -6.30
C TYR A 196 -18.94 -1.27 -5.07
N THR A 197 -18.86 -2.21 -4.12
CA THR A 197 -17.97 -2.10 -2.95
C THR A 197 -16.51 -2.09 -3.38
N ILE A 198 -16.12 -2.97 -4.31
CA ILE A 198 -14.76 -3.02 -4.87
C ILE A 198 -14.42 -1.71 -5.60
N GLN A 199 -15.31 -1.19 -6.44
CA GLN A 199 -15.11 0.09 -7.13
C GLN A 199 -14.92 1.25 -6.14
N GLY A 200 -15.76 1.32 -5.10
CA GLY A 200 -15.66 2.37 -4.08
C GLY A 200 -14.33 2.28 -3.32
N LEU A 201 -13.90 1.08 -2.94
CA LEU A 201 -12.59 0.86 -2.32
C LEU A 201 -11.43 1.28 -3.23
N LEU A 202 -11.48 0.92 -4.52
CA LEU A 202 -10.47 1.32 -5.50
C LEU A 202 -10.37 2.84 -5.64
N LEU A 203 -11.51 3.56 -5.66
CA LEU A 203 -11.54 5.02 -5.70
C LEU A 203 -10.87 5.61 -4.45
N LEU A 204 -11.28 5.19 -3.25
CA LEU A 204 -10.76 5.75 -2.00
C LEU A 204 -9.29 5.43 -1.74
N LEU A 205 -8.79 4.28 -2.21
CA LEU A 205 -7.37 3.94 -2.11
C LEU A 205 -6.51 4.65 -3.17
N THR A 206 -7.10 5.00 -4.32
CA THR A 206 -6.41 5.75 -5.38
C THR A 206 -6.35 7.25 -5.07
N TRP A 207 -7.41 7.79 -4.47
CA TRP A 207 -7.52 9.19 -4.02
C TRP A 207 -7.94 9.25 -2.55
N PRO A 208 -7.02 8.97 -1.61
CA PRO A 208 -7.32 9.02 -0.19
C PRO A 208 -7.72 10.43 0.24
N PHE A 209 -8.59 10.50 1.24
CA PHE A 209 -8.89 11.77 1.90
C PHE A 209 -7.68 12.29 2.70
N PRO A 210 -7.52 13.62 2.83
CA PRO A 210 -6.54 14.23 3.72
C PRO A 210 -6.69 13.69 5.14
N LYS A 211 -5.58 13.22 5.70
CA LYS A 211 -5.50 12.65 7.03
C LYS A 211 -5.07 13.77 7.96
N GLU A 212 -6.04 14.51 8.49
CA GLU A 212 -5.81 15.46 9.58
C GLU A 212 -5.49 14.66 10.87
N ASN A 213 -6.38 14.67 11.86
CA ASN A 213 -6.21 13.93 13.11
C ASN A 213 -6.84 12.52 13.06
N ARG A 214 -6.90 11.90 11.89
CA ARG A 214 -7.62 10.62 11.68
C ARG A 214 -6.63 9.47 11.48
N PRO A 215 -6.94 8.27 11.98
CA PRO A 215 -6.06 7.12 11.84
C PRO A 215 -5.89 6.72 10.38
N ASP A 216 -4.71 6.22 10.02
CA ASP A 216 -4.45 5.77 8.66
C ASP A 216 -5.10 4.40 8.39
N VAL A 217 -6.18 4.43 7.62
CA VAL A 217 -6.95 3.25 7.20
C VAL A 217 -6.48 2.62 5.88
N THR A 218 -5.42 3.11 5.24
CA THR A 218 -4.98 2.65 3.90
C THR A 218 -4.73 1.15 3.85
N PHE A 219 -4.04 0.59 4.85
CA PHE A 219 -3.76 -0.86 4.91
C PHE A 219 -5.01 -1.70 5.21
N PRO A 220 -5.79 -1.38 6.26
CA PRO A 220 -7.07 -2.05 6.49
C PRO A 220 -7.96 -2.08 5.26
N LEU A 221 -8.11 -0.95 4.56
CA LEU A 221 -8.92 -0.87 3.34
C LEU A 221 -8.30 -1.68 2.18
N SER A 222 -6.98 -1.69 2.04
CA SER A 222 -6.31 -2.50 1.00
C SER A 222 -6.48 -4.01 1.22
N GLY A 223 -6.44 -4.46 2.48
CA GLY A 223 -6.74 -5.85 2.83
C GLY A 223 -8.20 -6.19 2.56
N MET A 224 -9.12 -5.31 2.97
CA MET A 224 -10.55 -5.47 2.72
C MET A 224 -10.87 -5.55 1.22
N LEU A 225 -10.25 -4.70 0.39
CA LEU A 225 -10.37 -4.73 -1.07
C LEU A 225 -10.06 -6.13 -1.64
N LEU A 226 -8.91 -6.70 -1.27
CA LEU A 226 -8.52 -8.02 -1.74
C LEU A 226 -9.48 -9.11 -1.25
N HIS A 227 -9.81 -9.11 0.04
CA HIS A 227 -10.62 -10.17 0.62
C HIS A 227 -12.06 -10.13 0.12
N VAL A 228 -12.65 -8.94 -0.08
CA VAL A 228 -13.97 -8.80 -0.71
C VAL A 228 -13.93 -9.29 -2.16
N ALA A 229 -12.88 -8.96 -2.92
CA ALA A 229 -12.73 -9.45 -4.29
C ALA A 229 -12.55 -10.99 -4.32
N MET A 230 -11.74 -11.56 -3.44
CA MET A 230 -11.50 -13.00 -3.38
C MET A 230 -12.75 -13.78 -2.94
N GLN A 231 -13.45 -13.29 -1.91
CA GLN A 231 -14.70 -13.89 -1.43
C GLN A 231 -15.77 -13.99 -2.52
N ASN A 232 -15.71 -13.11 -3.53
CA ASN A 232 -16.65 -13.06 -4.64
C ASN A 232 -16.06 -13.61 -5.96
N GLY A 233 -14.96 -14.36 -5.90
CA GLY A 233 -14.41 -15.11 -7.04
C GLY A 233 -13.72 -14.27 -8.12
N PHE A 234 -13.36 -13.01 -7.84
CA PHE A 234 -12.72 -12.13 -8.83
C PHE A 234 -11.30 -12.57 -9.23
N HIS A 235 -10.59 -13.19 -8.29
CA HIS A 235 -9.26 -13.76 -8.50
C HIS A 235 -9.23 -14.99 -9.40
N ILE A 236 -10.38 -15.64 -9.65
CA ILE A 236 -10.52 -16.80 -10.54
C ILE A 236 -11.74 -16.58 -11.46
N PRO A 237 -11.66 -15.67 -12.45
CA PRO A 237 -12.82 -15.29 -13.28
C PRO A 237 -13.49 -16.46 -14.01
N MET A 238 -12.72 -17.51 -14.36
CA MET A 238 -13.22 -18.73 -15.02
C MET A 238 -14.14 -19.56 -14.13
N SER A 239 -13.84 -19.61 -12.83
CA SER A 239 -14.54 -20.41 -11.82
C SER A 239 -15.30 -19.54 -10.82
N SER A 240 -15.61 -18.29 -11.17
CA SER A 240 -16.30 -17.36 -10.27
C SER A 240 -17.67 -17.87 -9.78
N HIS A 241 -18.28 -18.80 -10.51
CA HIS A 241 -19.55 -19.44 -10.13
C HIS A 241 -19.42 -20.32 -8.89
N GLU A 242 -18.24 -20.84 -8.57
CA GLU A 242 -17.94 -21.63 -7.37
C GLU A 242 -18.03 -20.80 -6.08
N PHE A 243 -17.96 -19.47 -6.21
CA PHE A 243 -18.07 -18.53 -5.09
C PHE A 243 -19.51 -18.03 -4.86
N SER A 244 -20.46 -18.51 -5.66
CA SER A 244 -21.88 -18.17 -5.53
C SER A 244 -22.62 -19.21 -4.70
N ARG A 245 -23.49 -18.76 -3.79
CA ARG A 245 -24.42 -19.63 -3.04
C ARG A 245 -25.59 -20.14 -3.89
N VAL A 246 -25.79 -19.55 -5.07
CA VAL A 246 -26.87 -19.89 -6.00
C VAL A 246 -26.26 -20.30 -7.32
N LYS A 247 -26.84 -21.33 -7.96
CA LYS A 247 -26.41 -21.77 -9.28
C LYS A 247 -26.61 -20.63 -10.29
N ILE A 248 -25.50 -20.03 -10.71
CA ILE A 248 -25.47 -19.02 -11.75
C ILE A 248 -24.95 -19.64 -13.05
N PRO A 249 -25.41 -19.17 -14.22
CA PRO A 249 -24.85 -19.56 -15.50
C PRO A 249 -23.34 -19.30 -15.55
N ALA A 250 -22.65 -20.01 -16.44
CA ALA A 250 -21.26 -19.70 -16.74
C ALA A 250 -21.14 -18.22 -17.16
N SER A 251 -20.08 -17.57 -16.68
CA SER A 251 -19.79 -16.16 -16.98
C SER A 251 -19.70 -15.96 -18.49
N SER A 252 -20.31 -14.90 -19.02
CA SER A 252 -20.06 -14.50 -20.42
C SER A 252 -18.59 -14.10 -20.58
N ASP A 253 -18.06 -14.16 -21.80
CA ASP A 253 -16.70 -13.70 -22.09
C ASP A 253 -16.49 -12.23 -21.68
N LEU A 254 -17.52 -11.40 -21.86
CA LEU A 254 -17.51 -10.00 -21.44
C LEU A 254 -17.41 -9.89 -19.91
N ASP A 255 -18.20 -10.66 -19.16
CA ASP A 255 -18.14 -10.65 -17.69
C ASP A 255 -16.80 -11.16 -17.16
N MET A 256 -16.18 -12.11 -17.87
CA MET A 256 -14.83 -12.58 -17.55
C MET A 256 -13.79 -11.48 -17.74
N VAL A 257 -13.79 -10.77 -18.87
CA VAL A 257 -12.89 -9.63 -19.10
C VAL A 257 -13.05 -8.60 -18.00
N ARG A 258 -14.30 -8.26 -17.66
CA ARG A 258 -14.60 -7.31 -16.59
C ARG A 258 -13.98 -7.74 -15.26
N ARG A 259 -14.33 -8.94 -14.80
CA ARG A 259 -13.80 -9.49 -13.53
C ARG A 259 -12.28 -9.53 -13.51
N SER A 260 -11.66 -9.94 -14.60
CA SER A 260 -10.21 -9.96 -14.79
C SER A 260 -9.59 -8.56 -14.64
N GLU A 261 -10.15 -7.55 -15.29
CA GLU A 261 -9.64 -6.17 -15.21
C GLU A 261 -9.83 -5.56 -13.83
N LEU A 262 -10.98 -5.77 -13.20
CA LEU A 262 -11.19 -5.29 -11.82
C LEU A 262 -10.25 -5.98 -10.84
N TRP A 263 -10.05 -7.30 -10.96
CA TRP A 263 -9.06 -8.02 -10.16
C TRP A 263 -7.65 -7.47 -10.35
N ALA A 264 -7.25 -7.21 -11.59
CA ALA A 264 -5.97 -6.58 -11.90
C ALA A 264 -5.83 -5.20 -11.23
N HIS A 265 -6.89 -4.37 -11.25
CA HIS A 265 -6.90 -3.11 -10.50
C HIS A 265 -6.79 -3.31 -8.98
N CYS A 266 -7.47 -4.31 -8.41
CA CYS A 266 -7.36 -4.66 -6.99
C CYS A 266 -5.92 -4.99 -6.60
N VAL A 267 -5.27 -5.85 -7.38
CA VAL A 267 -3.87 -6.22 -7.16
C VAL A 267 -2.95 -5.01 -7.27
N LEU A 268 -3.09 -4.20 -8.33
CA LEU A 268 -2.27 -3.01 -8.51
C LEU A 268 -2.39 -2.02 -7.36
N VAL A 269 -3.62 -1.72 -6.92
CA VAL A 269 -3.86 -0.78 -5.83
C VAL A 269 -3.30 -1.32 -4.52
N TYR A 270 -3.51 -2.61 -4.21
CA TYR A 270 -2.91 -3.24 -3.03
C TYR A 270 -1.38 -3.17 -3.04
N GLN A 271 -0.73 -3.54 -4.15
CA GLN A 271 0.73 -3.55 -4.24
C GLN A 271 1.31 -2.13 -4.09
N ARG A 272 0.66 -1.13 -4.70
CA ARG A 272 1.01 0.28 -4.52
C ARG A 272 0.84 0.73 -3.07
N SER A 273 -0.25 0.35 -2.40
CA SER A 273 -0.44 0.64 -0.98
C SER A 273 0.67 0.04 -0.13
N CYS A 274 1.09 -1.21 -0.38
CA CYS A 274 2.23 -1.82 0.28
C CYS A 274 3.50 -0.98 0.13
N VAL A 275 3.85 -0.62 -1.11
CA VAL A 275 5.05 0.18 -1.43
C VAL A 275 5.00 1.57 -0.79
N ILE A 276 3.89 2.30 -0.93
CA ILE A 276 3.68 3.64 -0.36
C ILE A 276 3.82 3.60 1.16
N LYS A 277 3.44 2.48 1.77
CA LYS A 277 3.53 2.25 3.20
C LYS A 277 4.72 1.39 3.58
N GLY A 278 5.74 1.26 2.75
CA GLY A 278 7.03 0.63 3.08
C GLY A 278 6.99 -0.86 3.42
N GLN A 279 5.94 -1.58 3.01
CA GLN A 279 5.81 -3.03 3.16
C GLN A 279 6.13 -3.74 1.85
N SER A 280 6.59 -4.98 1.95
CA SER A 280 6.76 -5.83 0.76
C SER A 280 5.37 -6.23 0.24
N PRO A 281 5.03 -5.94 -1.03
CA PRO A 281 3.80 -6.45 -1.61
C PRO A 281 3.92 -7.96 -1.84
N ARG A 282 2.91 -8.73 -1.41
CA ARG A 282 2.82 -10.15 -1.80
C ARG A 282 2.54 -10.24 -3.30
N ASN A 283 3.21 -11.15 -3.98
CA ASN A 283 2.94 -11.43 -5.40
C ASN A 283 1.63 -12.26 -5.54
N LEU A 284 0.49 -11.56 -5.53
CA LEU A 284 -0.84 -12.19 -5.64
C LEU A 284 -1.11 -12.78 -7.02
N VAL A 285 -0.48 -12.25 -8.08
CA VAL A 285 -0.59 -12.82 -9.44
C VAL A 285 0.15 -14.16 -9.53
N SER A 286 1.21 -14.34 -8.74
CA SER A 286 1.90 -15.63 -8.59
C SER A 286 1.20 -16.60 -7.63
N LEU A 287 0.22 -16.14 -6.85
CA LEU A 287 -0.57 -16.98 -5.94
C LEU A 287 -1.77 -17.64 -6.63
N ALA A 288 -2.07 -17.29 -7.89
CA ALA A 288 -2.89 -18.14 -8.74
C ALA A 288 -2.12 -19.46 -8.93
N GLN A 289 -2.57 -20.51 -8.25
CA GLN A 289 -1.90 -21.82 -8.20
C GLN A 289 -1.74 -22.48 -9.58
N ASP A 290 -2.45 -21.96 -10.59
CA ASP A 290 -2.42 -22.43 -11.97
C ASP A 290 -1.80 -21.39 -12.92
N THR A 291 -0.70 -21.79 -13.57
CA THR A 291 0.00 -20.98 -14.59
C THR A 291 -0.93 -20.66 -15.77
N ILE A 292 -1.88 -21.56 -16.07
CA ILE A 292 -2.86 -21.37 -17.13
C ILE A 292 -3.81 -20.23 -16.77
N GLN A 293 -4.33 -20.19 -15.54
CA GLN A 293 -5.20 -19.09 -15.09
C GLN A 293 -4.51 -17.73 -15.15
N ARG A 294 -3.21 -17.68 -14.80
CA ARG A 294 -2.40 -16.46 -14.92
C ARG A 294 -2.24 -16.02 -16.37
N GLN A 295 -1.98 -16.95 -17.28
CA GLN A 295 -1.89 -16.63 -18.71
C GLN A 295 -3.23 -16.13 -19.25
N VAL A 296 -4.32 -16.82 -18.91
CA VAL A 296 -5.68 -16.42 -19.29
C VAL A 296 -6.04 -15.03 -18.77
N LEU A 297 -5.64 -14.70 -17.53
CA LEU A 297 -5.82 -13.34 -17.00
C LEU A 297 -5.13 -12.30 -17.88
N PHE A 298 -3.85 -12.50 -18.21
CA PHE A 298 -3.10 -11.57 -19.04
C PHE A 298 -3.61 -11.49 -20.48
N ASP A 299 -4.15 -12.59 -21.01
CA ASP A 299 -4.77 -12.60 -22.35
C ASP A 299 -6.11 -11.85 -22.39
N LYS A 300 -6.82 -11.75 -21.24
CA LYS A 300 -8.15 -11.14 -21.14
C LYS A 300 -8.14 -9.66 -20.77
N ILE A 301 -7.08 -9.13 -20.14
CA ILE A 301 -7.01 -7.72 -19.72
C ILE A 301 -6.31 -6.84 -20.75
N ALA A 302 -6.59 -5.53 -20.70
CA ALA A 302 -5.92 -4.57 -21.58
C ALA A 302 -4.37 -4.61 -21.47
N PRO A 303 -3.62 -4.48 -22.59
CA PRO A 303 -2.15 -4.59 -22.59
C PRO A 303 -1.45 -3.60 -21.64
N HIS A 304 -1.97 -2.38 -21.52
CA HIS A 304 -1.44 -1.37 -20.61
C HIS A 304 -1.56 -1.80 -19.13
N LEU A 305 -2.57 -2.60 -18.78
CA LEU A 305 -2.77 -3.13 -17.44
C LEU A 305 -1.79 -4.28 -17.16
N VAL A 306 -1.54 -5.14 -18.16
CA VAL A 306 -0.49 -6.18 -18.10
C VAL A 306 0.87 -5.53 -17.80
N GLN A 307 1.22 -4.46 -18.51
CA GLN A 307 2.48 -3.75 -18.30
C GLN A 307 2.61 -3.20 -16.87
N LYS A 308 1.54 -2.58 -16.34
CA LYS A 308 1.49 -2.09 -14.96
C LYS A 308 1.71 -3.21 -13.95
N LEU A 309 1.05 -4.36 -14.16
CA LEU A 309 1.19 -5.53 -13.29
C LEU A 309 2.62 -6.09 -13.32
N ARG A 310 3.22 -6.20 -14.50
CA ARG A 310 4.62 -6.64 -14.63
C ARG A 310 5.59 -5.70 -13.93
N CYS A 311 5.41 -4.38 -14.07
CA CYS A 311 6.23 -3.41 -13.34
C CYS A 311 6.13 -3.59 -11.82
N GLN A 312 4.93 -3.82 -11.29
CA GLN A 312 4.75 -4.05 -9.85
C GLN A 312 5.30 -5.41 -9.40
N GLU A 313 5.20 -6.43 -10.24
CA GLU A 313 5.81 -7.74 -9.98
C GLU A 313 7.33 -7.66 -9.87
N VAL A 314 7.99 -6.95 -10.79
CA VAL A 314 9.45 -6.70 -10.74
C VAL A 314 9.83 -5.98 -9.44
N VAL A 315 9.08 -4.93 -9.06
CA VAL A 315 9.32 -4.20 -7.80
C VAL A 315 9.13 -5.12 -6.58
N GLY A 316 8.11 -5.98 -6.59
CA GLY A 316 7.86 -6.96 -5.53
C GLY A 316 8.99 -7.96 -5.37
N LYS A 317 9.39 -8.62 -6.47
CA LYS A 317 10.50 -9.59 -6.47
C LYS A 317 11.83 -8.95 -6.06
N CYS A 318 12.12 -7.77 -6.57
CA CYS A 318 13.30 -7.00 -6.15
C CYS A 318 13.25 -6.68 -4.65
N SER A 319 12.09 -6.31 -4.11
CA SER A 319 11.94 -6.01 -2.68
C SER A 319 12.15 -7.24 -1.80
N GLU A 320 11.67 -8.41 -2.23
CA GLU A 320 11.87 -9.69 -1.54
C GLU A 320 13.35 -10.08 -1.54
N GLU A 321 14.02 -10.09 -2.69
CA GLU A 321 15.45 -10.43 -2.77
C GLU A 321 16.33 -9.41 -2.01
N VAL A 322 15.96 -8.13 -1.96
CA VAL A 322 16.66 -7.11 -1.14
C VAL A 322 16.54 -7.43 0.36
N LEU A 323 15.38 -7.91 0.83
CA LEU A 323 15.22 -8.34 2.23
C LEU A 323 16.07 -9.56 2.53
N GLU A 324 16.11 -10.54 1.62
CA GLU A 324 16.94 -11.74 1.73
C GLU A 324 18.43 -11.42 1.73
N ASN A 325 18.88 -10.45 0.91
CA ASN A 325 20.27 -9.96 0.91
C ASN A 325 20.66 -9.36 2.28
N GLY A 326 19.68 -8.83 3.01
CA GLY A 326 19.85 -8.27 4.35
C GLY A 326 19.94 -6.74 4.34
N VAL A 327 18.99 -6.09 5.01
CA VAL A 327 18.86 -4.63 4.96
C VAL A 327 19.41 -3.89 6.17
N ARG A 328 19.59 -4.54 7.34
CA ARG A 328 19.95 -3.83 8.59
C ARG A 328 21.41 -3.41 8.64
N ALA A 329 22.31 -4.37 8.45
CA ALA A 329 23.74 -4.16 8.32
C ALA A 329 24.19 -4.96 7.10
N MET A 330 24.87 -4.31 6.16
CA MET A 330 25.40 -4.95 4.96
C MET A 330 26.92 -5.00 5.03
N SER A 331 27.49 -6.18 4.81
CA SER A 331 28.91 -6.34 4.51
C SER A 331 29.24 -5.78 3.13
N LEU A 332 30.53 -5.63 2.83
CA LEU A 332 30.98 -5.25 1.48
C LEU A 332 30.46 -6.24 0.42
N ASP A 333 30.53 -7.54 0.70
CA ASP A 333 30.05 -8.58 -0.21
C ASP A 333 28.53 -8.46 -0.45
N GLN A 334 27.75 -8.16 0.59
CA GLN A 334 26.30 -7.91 0.45
C GLN A 334 26.00 -6.63 -0.33
N GLU A 335 26.83 -5.60 -0.24
CA GLU A 335 26.68 -4.39 -1.07
C GLU A 335 26.99 -4.65 -2.55
N LEU A 336 28.01 -5.47 -2.83
CA LEU A 336 28.36 -5.88 -4.20
C LEU A 336 27.28 -6.80 -4.78
N ALA A 337 26.77 -7.75 -3.99
CA ALA A 337 25.66 -8.61 -4.37
C ALA A 337 24.38 -7.80 -4.65
N LEU A 338 24.09 -6.80 -3.80
CA LEU A 338 22.98 -5.87 -4.02
C LEU A 338 23.14 -5.11 -5.34
N ASP A 339 24.35 -4.67 -5.70
CA ASP A 339 24.56 -3.99 -6.97
C ASP A 339 24.20 -4.88 -8.18
N ILE A 340 24.66 -6.14 -8.18
CA ILE A 340 24.35 -7.13 -9.22
C ILE A 340 22.83 -7.37 -9.30
N LEU A 341 22.19 -7.54 -8.14
CA LEU A 341 20.74 -7.74 -8.03
C LEU A 341 19.97 -6.56 -8.62
N LEU A 342 20.34 -5.33 -8.27
CA LEU A 342 19.65 -4.14 -8.78
C LEU A 342 19.87 -3.97 -10.29
N ARG A 343 21.06 -4.28 -10.81
CA ARG A 343 21.34 -4.27 -12.25
C ARG A 343 20.50 -5.30 -13.02
N LYS A 344 20.32 -6.51 -12.47
CA LYS A 344 19.42 -7.53 -13.02
C LYS A 344 18.00 -6.97 -13.17
N TYR A 345 17.45 -6.39 -12.10
CA TYR A 345 16.09 -5.86 -12.10
C TYR A 345 15.94 -4.59 -12.96
N GLU A 346 16.95 -3.73 -13.06
CA GLU A 346 16.95 -2.64 -14.04
C GLU A 346 16.82 -3.16 -15.49
N GLY A 347 17.46 -4.29 -15.79
CA GLY A 347 17.37 -4.99 -17.07
C GLY A 347 15.97 -5.58 -17.32
N GLU A 348 15.33 -6.19 -16.32
CA GLU A 348 13.94 -6.64 -16.45
C GLU A 348 12.98 -5.48 -16.77
N VAL A 349 13.24 -4.28 -16.25
CA VAL A 349 12.46 -3.08 -16.63
C VAL A 349 12.72 -2.68 -18.08
N ASP A 350 13.95 -2.82 -18.58
CA ASP A 350 14.27 -2.59 -19.99
C ASP A 350 13.53 -3.61 -20.89
N ASP A 351 13.48 -4.88 -20.50
CA ASP A 351 12.73 -5.92 -21.22
C ASP A 351 11.23 -5.63 -21.29
N ILE A 352 10.62 -5.16 -20.19
CA ILE A 352 9.22 -4.73 -20.18
C ILE A 352 9.02 -3.52 -21.09
N ALA A 353 9.97 -2.58 -21.12
CA ALA A 353 9.89 -1.40 -21.98
C ALA A 353 9.97 -1.77 -23.47
N LEU A 354 10.80 -2.76 -23.84
CA LEU A 354 10.91 -3.26 -25.22
C LEU A 354 9.63 -3.94 -25.72
N GLN A 355 8.84 -4.51 -24.81
CA GLN A 355 7.57 -5.15 -25.12
C GLN A 355 6.37 -4.18 -25.09
N ALA A 356 6.61 -2.90 -24.78
CA ALA A 356 5.56 -1.91 -24.70
C ALA A 356 5.03 -1.57 -26.10
N VAL A 357 3.73 -1.82 -26.31
CA VAL A 357 3.05 -1.55 -27.60
C VAL A 357 2.63 -0.07 -27.71
N VAL A 358 2.61 0.68 -26.60
CA VAL A 358 2.08 2.06 -26.54
C VAL A 358 2.97 2.96 -25.66
N ASP A 359 3.33 4.14 -26.18
CA ASP A 359 4.17 5.14 -25.49
C ASP A 359 3.55 5.77 -24.22
N ASN A 360 2.23 5.63 -24.04
CA ASN A 360 1.45 6.38 -23.06
C ASN A 360 1.62 5.91 -21.59
N GLU A 361 2.41 4.86 -21.35
CA GLU A 361 2.57 4.23 -20.03
C GLU A 361 3.98 4.37 -19.44
N LYS A 362 4.81 5.26 -20.02
CA LYS A 362 6.19 5.52 -19.59
C LYS A 362 6.31 5.86 -18.10
N TYR A 363 5.28 6.44 -17.49
CA TYR A 363 5.26 6.73 -16.05
C TYR A 363 5.57 5.50 -15.19
N HIS A 364 4.88 4.37 -15.43
CA HIS A 364 5.02 3.20 -14.54
C HIS A 364 6.38 2.54 -14.71
N LEU A 365 6.95 2.56 -15.91
CA LEU A 365 8.32 2.13 -16.16
C LEU A 365 9.33 3.00 -15.42
N LEU A 366 9.19 4.33 -15.50
CA LEU A 366 10.05 5.27 -14.78
C LEU A 366 9.94 5.10 -13.26
N LEU A 367 8.72 4.95 -12.73
CA LEU A 367 8.51 4.71 -11.31
C LEU A 367 9.08 3.35 -10.86
N CYS A 368 8.92 2.30 -11.67
CA CYS A 368 9.49 0.98 -11.42
C CYS A 368 11.02 1.05 -11.33
N ARG A 369 11.66 1.67 -12.33
CA ARG A 369 13.12 1.89 -12.33
C ARG A 369 13.57 2.73 -11.14
N MET A 370 12.85 3.80 -10.82
CA MET A 370 13.16 4.65 -9.67
C MET A 370 13.08 3.88 -8.34
N ALA A 371 12.06 3.04 -8.18
CA ALA A 371 11.90 2.20 -7.00
C ALA A 371 13.07 1.22 -6.83
N ILE A 372 13.46 0.51 -7.90
CA ILE A 372 14.61 -0.41 -7.89
C ILE A 372 15.89 0.36 -7.55
N GLN A 373 16.18 1.44 -8.30
CA GLN A 373 17.41 2.21 -8.08
C GLN A 373 17.48 2.84 -6.68
N SER A 374 16.35 3.17 -6.06
CA SER A 374 16.32 3.72 -4.70
C SER A 374 16.94 2.80 -3.65
N PHE A 375 17.00 1.49 -3.90
CA PHE A 375 17.67 0.54 -3.01
C PHE A 375 19.19 0.75 -2.96
N HIS A 376 19.80 1.44 -3.93
CA HIS A 376 21.22 1.78 -3.83
C HIS A 376 21.56 2.61 -2.59
N PHE A 377 20.62 3.40 -2.06
CA PHE A 377 20.83 4.18 -0.83
C PHE A 377 21.01 3.33 0.44
N TYR A 378 20.77 2.02 0.37
CA TYR A 378 21.13 1.12 1.46
C TYR A 378 22.64 0.91 1.59
N LYS A 379 23.40 1.13 0.51
CA LYS A 379 24.86 0.93 0.44
C LYS A 379 25.57 2.08 1.16
N ASN A 380 26.60 1.74 1.93
CA ASN A 380 27.43 2.71 2.65
C ASN A 380 28.81 2.86 2.03
N GLN A 381 29.37 1.79 1.46
CA GLN A 381 30.76 1.72 0.98
C GLN A 381 30.86 1.87 -0.54
N THR A 382 29.89 1.32 -1.28
CA THR A 382 29.94 1.17 -2.74
C THR A 382 29.00 2.10 -3.49
N LEU A 383 28.31 3.01 -2.81
CA LEU A 383 27.33 3.92 -3.40
C LEU A 383 27.94 4.72 -4.55
N VAL A 384 29.11 5.32 -4.34
CA VAL A 384 29.82 6.12 -5.35
C VAL A 384 30.53 5.23 -6.38
N SER A 385 31.31 4.24 -5.92
CA SER A 385 32.15 3.43 -6.79
C SER A 385 31.37 2.55 -7.77
N SER A 386 30.12 2.20 -7.46
CA SER A 386 29.21 1.49 -8.38
C SER A 386 28.76 2.31 -9.60
N GLY A 387 29.00 3.63 -9.62
CA GLY A 387 28.56 4.50 -10.70
C GLY A 387 27.03 4.56 -10.86
N CYS A 388 26.27 4.27 -9.79
CA CYS A 388 24.81 4.28 -9.82
C CYS A 388 24.19 5.69 -9.79
N LEU A 389 24.89 6.68 -9.21
CA LEU A 389 24.38 8.04 -8.99
C LEU A 389 23.95 8.76 -10.28
N PRO A 390 24.71 8.73 -11.40
CA PRO A 390 24.24 9.33 -12.66
C PRO A 390 22.93 8.72 -13.16
N ARG A 391 22.77 7.38 -13.04
CA ARG A 391 21.53 6.70 -13.45
C ARG A 391 20.35 7.09 -12.57
N LEU A 392 20.56 7.17 -11.26
CA LEU A 392 19.57 7.67 -10.30
C LEU A 392 19.11 9.09 -10.63
N ILE A 393 20.04 10.00 -10.90
CA ILE A 393 19.72 11.39 -11.30
C ILE A 393 18.87 11.39 -12.57
N VAL A 394 19.30 10.67 -13.61
CA VAL A 394 18.59 10.63 -14.90
C VAL A 394 17.18 10.08 -14.72
N THR A 395 17.00 8.97 -14.00
CA THR A 395 15.68 8.38 -13.75
C THR A 395 14.79 9.34 -12.96
N ALA A 396 15.30 9.95 -11.88
CA ALA A 396 14.55 10.88 -11.06
C ALA A 396 14.11 12.13 -11.85
N CYS A 397 15.02 12.72 -12.63
CA CYS A 397 14.70 13.88 -13.48
C CYS A 397 13.66 13.49 -14.55
N ASN A 398 13.83 12.36 -15.23
CA ASN A 398 12.86 11.89 -16.24
C ASN A 398 11.47 11.65 -15.64
N LEU A 399 11.40 11.14 -14.40
CA LEU A 399 10.13 10.95 -13.69
C LEU A 399 9.46 12.29 -13.37
N ILE A 400 10.23 13.29 -12.90
CA ILE A 400 9.74 14.64 -12.64
C ILE A 400 9.28 15.32 -13.93
N ASP A 401 10.06 15.22 -15.01
CA ASP A 401 9.72 15.79 -16.32
C ASP A 401 8.44 15.17 -16.90
N TYR A 402 8.23 13.86 -16.70
CA TYR A 402 6.97 13.22 -17.08
C TYR A 402 5.78 13.80 -16.30
N ILE A 403 5.93 13.99 -14.98
CA ILE A 403 4.88 14.55 -14.12
C ILE A 403 4.61 16.02 -14.50
N GLN A 404 5.63 16.79 -14.86
CA GLN A 404 5.47 18.13 -15.42
C GLN A 404 4.67 18.10 -16.73
N GLY A 405 5.04 17.23 -17.67
CA GLY A 405 4.27 17.09 -18.91
C GLY A 405 2.84 16.62 -18.68
N LEU A 406 2.58 15.85 -17.62
CA LEU A 406 1.21 15.50 -17.20
C LEU A 406 0.47 16.73 -16.67
N ALA A 407 1.12 17.55 -15.83
CA ALA A 407 0.56 18.79 -15.31
C ALA A 407 0.16 19.74 -16.45
N ASP A 408 1.04 19.90 -17.44
CA ASP A 408 0.82 20.78 -18.59
C ASP A 408 -0.39 20.31 -19.43
N ARG A 409 -0.55 19.00 -19.61
CA ARG A 409 -1.71 18.42 -20.33
C ARG A 409 -3.02 18.54 -19.56
N MET A 410 -2.98 18.44 -18.24
CA MET A 410 -4.17 18.42 -17.39
C MET A 410 -4.57 19.81 -16.88
N GLY A 411 -3.67 20.79 -16.92
CA GLY A 411 -3.83 22.11 -16.33
C GLY A 411 -3.63 22.14 -14.80
N SER A 412 -3.90 21.04 -14.10
CA SER A 412 -3.63 20.88 -12.66
C SER A 412 -3.55 19.41 -12.24
N LEU A 413 -2.95 19.14 -11.08
CA LEU A 413 -2.68 17.80 -10.55
C LEU A 413 -3.50 17.41 -9.31
N PHE A 414 -4.51 18.19 -8.90
CA PHE A 414 -5.35 17.86 -7.72
C PHE A 414 -6.09 16.51 -7.87
N MET A 415 -6.31 16.06 -9.12
CA MET A 415 -6.88 14.75 -9.48
C MET A 415 -5.83 13.68 -9.81
N ALA A 416 -4.54 13.97 -9.66
CA ALA A 416 -3.51 12.95 -9.84
C ALA A 416 -3.68 11.84 -8.78
N PRO A 417 -3.65 10.55 -9.17
CA PRO A 417 -3.63 9.43 -8.22
C PRO A 417 -2.49 9.56 -7.20
N VAL A 418 -2.69 9.01 -5.99
CA VAL A 418 -1.69 9.04 -4.90
C VAL A 418 -0.33 8.47 -5.31
N GLN A 419 -0.31 7.52 -6.25
CA GLN A 419 0.91 6.94 -6.79
C GLN A 419 1.75 7.97 -7.58
N ILE A 420 1.13 8.96 -8.22
CA ILE A 420 1.84 10.05 -8.90
C ILE A 420 2.58 10.92 -7.89
N SER A 421 1.90 11.32 -6.81
CA SER A 421 2.51 12.05 -5.70
C SER A 421 3.63 11.26 -5.03
N PHE A 422 3.46 9.94 -4.86
CA PHE A 422 4.52 9.07 -4.34
C PHE A 422 5.76 9.04 -5.25
N GLY A 423 5.57 8.93 -6.57
CA GLY A 423 6.69 8.98 -7.51
C GLY A 423 7.43 10.31 -7.49
N LEU A 424 6.70 11.43 -7.37
CA LEU A 424 7.29 12.75 -7.21
C LEU A 424 8.13 12.83 -5.92
N LEU A 425 7.58 12.35 -4.80
CA LEU A 425 8.25 12.31 -3.50
C LEU A 425 9.51 11.44 -3.51
N LEU A 426 9.43 10.26 -4.13
CA LEU A 426 10.54 9.33 -4.25
C LEU A 426 11.69 9.94 -5.04
N ALA A 427 11.39 10.54 -6.20
CA ALA A 427 12.39 11.20 -7.05
C ALA A 427 13.02 12.39 -6.32
N SER A 428 12.23 13.27 -5.72
CA SER A 428 12.75 14.48 -5.09
C SER A 428 13.59 14.20 -3.84
N MET A 429 13.22 13.21 -3.02
CA MET A 429 14.02 12.81 -1.86
C MET A 429 15.35 12.20 -2.28
N SER A 430 15.37 11.41 -3.37
CA SER A 430 16.61 10.91 -3.95
C SER A 430 17.49 12.02 -4.49
N LEU A 431 16.93 12.97 -5.24
CA LEU A 431 17.67 14.14 -5.71
C LEU A 431 18.20 14.98 -4.56
N LEU A 432 17.40 15.25 -3.53
CA LEU A 432 17.82 15.99 -2.34
C LEU A 432 19.02 15.34 -1.66
N ARG A 433 18.95 14.03 -1.42
CA ARG A 433 20.05 13.29 -0.78
C ARG A 433 21.32 13.38 -1.63
N ILE A 434 21.22 13.22 -2.95
CA ILE A 434 22.38 13.32 -3.86
C ILE A 434 22.93 14.74 -3.91
N LEU A 435 22.07 15.76 -4.02
CA LEU A 435 22.49 17.17 -4.10
C LEU A 435 23.16 17.68 -2.82
N LYS A 436 22.84 17.07 -1.66
CA LYS A 436 23.47 17.41 -0.37
C LYS A 436 24.71 16.57 -0.05
N SER A 437 25.00 15.55 -0.86
CA SER A 437 26.22 14.74 -0.73
C SER A 437 27.46 15.52 -1.13
N ASP A 438 28.62 15.15 -0.57
CA ASP A 438 29.90 15.72 -1.00
C ASP A 438 30.30 15.27 -2.43
N TYR A 439 29.57 14.30 -3.01
CA TYR A 439 29.87 13.69 -4.31
C TYR A 439 29.64 14.62 -5.50
N THR A 440 28.86 15.68 -5.33
CA THR A 440 28.74 16.75 -6.35
C THR A 440 30.09 17.37 -6.66
N SER A 441 31.02 17.33 -5.70
CA SER A 441 32.40 17.81 -5.85
C SER A 441 33.29 16.87 -6.66
N SER A 442 32.83 15.64 -6.98
CA SER A 442 33.61 14.62 -7.70
C SER A 442 33.49 14.70 -9.23
N GLY A 443 32.86 15.76 -9.76
CA GLY A 443 32.67 15.97 -11.21
C GLY A 443 31.34 15.47 -11.77
N LEU A 444 30.39 15.09 -10.90
CA LEU A 444 29.02 14.77 -11.28
C LEU A 444 28.25 16.05 -11.64
N ASP A 445 27.80 16.17 -12.88
CA ASP A 445 26.92 17.29 -13.27
C ASP A 445 25.54 17.15 -12.62
N THR A 446 25.24 18.05 -11.69
CA THR A 446 23.98 18.10 -10.95
C THR A 446 23.10 19.29 -11.33
N SER A 447 23.45 20.03 -12.38
CA SER A 447 22.69 21.21 -12.83
C SER A 447 21.22 20.87 -13.10
N ARG A 448 20.95 19.81 -13.88
CA ARG A 448 19.61 19.30 -14.15
C ARG A 448 18.91 18.81 -12.88
N ALA A 449 19.64 18.09 -12.02
CA ALA A 449 19.09 17.58 -10.76
C ALA A 449 18.56 18.70 -9.86
N GLN A 450 19.30 19.81 -9.77
CA GLN A 450 18.87 20.97 -8.99
C GLN A 450 17.62 21.63 -9.58
N VAL A 451 17.56 21.82 -10.90
CA VAL A 451 16.38 22.37 -11.57
C VAL A 451 15.16 21.48 -11.35
N SER A 452 15.29 20.16 -11.56
CA SER A 452 14.21 19.20 -11.35
C SER A 452 13.76 19.15 -9.88
N PHE A 453 14.69 19.25 -8.92
CA PHE A 453 14.36 19.32 -7.50
C PHE A 453 13.46 20.52 -7.17
N PHE A 454 13.76 21.71 -7.70
CA PHE A 454 12.91 22.88 -7.47
C PHE A 454 11.57 22.80 -8.24
N ALA A 455 11.55 22.19 -9.43
CA ALA A 455 10.31 21.93 -10.16
C ALA A 455 9.34 21.08 -9.34
N THR A 456 9.85 20.13 -8.55
CA THR A 456 9.02 19.33 -7.64
C THR A 456 8.19 20.18 -6.67
N ILE A 457 8.72 21.27 -6.13
CA ILE A 457 7.98 22.12 -5.19
C ILE A 457 6.75 22.72 -5.87
N ASN A 458 6.87 23.14 -7.13
CA ASN A 458 5.74 23.69 -7.88
C ASN A 458 4.73 22.61 -8.26
N LEU A 459 5.18 21.42 -8.64
CA LEU A 459 4.30 20.29 -8.94
C LEU A 459 3.52 19.81 -7.70
N ALA A 460 4.19 19.74 -6.56
CA ALA A 460 3.54 19.38 -5.30
C ALA A 460 2.45 20.40 -4.90
N LYS A 461 2.65 21.69 -5.17
CA LYS A 461 1.60 22.71 -4.93
C LYS A 461 0.35 22.45 -5.77
N GLN A 462 0.51 21.97 -7.00
CA GLN A 462 -0.62 21.65 -7.88
C GLN A 462 -1.34 20.35 -7.48
N MET A 463 -0.68 19.46 -6.71
CA MET A 463 -1.28 18.23 -6.19
C MET A 463 -2.04 18.43 -4.88
N SER A 464 -1.68 19.47 -4.12
CA SER A 464 -2.24 19.72 -2.80
C SER A 464 -3.69 20.20 -2.89
N THR A 465 -4.56 19.54 -2.13
CA THR A 465 -5.98 19.88 -1.93
C THR A 465 -6.24 20.44 -0.54
N ASP A 466 -5.35 20.17 0.42
CA ASP A 466 -5.46 20.60 1.80
C ASP A 466 -4.09 20.96 2.41
N ARG A 467 -4.06 21.88 3.39
CA ARG A 467 -2.81 22.35 4.04
C ARG A 467 -2.08 21.25 4.81
N SER A 468 -2.78 20.20 5.22
CA SER A 468 -2.25 19.08 6.00
C SER A 468 -2.03 17.82 5.16
N ASP A 469 -2.29 17.88 3.85
CA ASP A 469 -2.11 16.71 2.99
C ASP A 469 -0.63 16.38 2.73
N THR A 470 -0.39 15.19 2.16
CA THR A 470 0.96 14.69 1.87
C THR A 470 1.74 15.63 0.95
N ALA A 471 1.09 16.32 0.02
CA ALA A 471 1.76 17.20 -0.94
C ALA A 471 2.19 18.51 -0.26
N ALA A 472 1.36 19.10 0.60
CA ALA A 472 1.71 20.23 1.44
C ALA A 472 2.87 19.90 2.40
N LYS A 473 2.77 18.75 3.08
CA LYS A 473 3.81 18.21 3.98
C LYS A 473 5.15 18.01 3.24
N MET A 474 5.09 17.46 2.03
CA MET A 474 6.25 17.28 1.16
C MET A 474 6.92 18.62 0.80
N ILE A 475 6.16 19.67 0.47
CA ILE A 475 6.72 21.01 0.19
C ILE A 475 7.49 21.54 1.40
N THR A 476 6.91 21.42 2.60
CA THR A 476 7.54 21.91 3.84
C THR A 476 8.86 21.20 4.10
N VAL A 477 8.87 19.87 4.07
CA VAL A 477 10.07 19.08 4.36
C VAL A 477 11.16 19.31 3.32
N LEU A 478 10.84 19.33 2.02
CA LEU A 478 11.84 19.55 0.97
C LEU A 478 12.50 20.92 1.10
N ASN A 479 11.72 21.98 1.34
CA ASN A 479 12.27 23.33 1.49
C ASN A 479 13.18 23.45 2.72
N GLN A 480 12.74 22.92 3.86
CA GLN A 480 13.50 23.05 5.11
C GLN A 480 14.78 22.20 5.08
N LEU A 481 14.71 20.95 4.58
CA LEU A 481 15.91 20.12 4.41
C LEU A 481 16.87 20.65 3.36
N TRP A 482 16.38 21.32 2.31
CA TRP A 482 17.24 21.97 1.32
C TRP A 482 18.14 23.02 1.99
N ILE A 483 17.57 23.87 2.85
CA ILE A 483 18.27 24.96 3.54
C ILE A 483 19.13 24.46 4.72
N SER A 484 18.75 23.36 5.35
CA SER A 484 19.48 22.78 6.50
C SER A 484 20.94 22.48 6.18
N SER A 485 21.87 22.90 7.06
CA SER A 485 23.27 22.48 7.01
C SER A 485 23.54 21.17 7.75
N LYS A 486 22.57 20.65 8.50
CA LYS A 486 22.69 19.45 9.34
C LYS A 486 22.14 18.19 8.66
N ALA A 487 21.21 18.34 7.73
CA ALA A 487 20.58 17.22 7.06
C ALA A 487 21.61 16.35 6.32
N PHE A 488 21.62 15.05 6.63
CA PHE A 488 22.57 14.04 6.14
C PHE A 488 24.02 14.30 6.54
N ARG A 489 24.27 14.98 7.67
CA ARG A 489 25.61 15.26 8.20
C ARG A 489 25.78 14.73 9.62
N LYS A 490 27.00 14.28 9.92
CA LYS A 490 27.44 13.98 11.27
C LYS A 490 27.72 15.28 12.05
N PRO A 491 27.85 15.22 13.39
CA PRO A 491 28.20 16.39 14.21
C PRO A 491 29.51 17.08 13.82
N ASP A 492 30.45 16.33 13.24
CA ASP A 492 31.73 16.84 12.73
C ASP A 492 31.62 17.49 11.33
N GLY A 493 30.41 17.54 10.75
CA GLY A 493 30.15 18.06 9.41
C GLY A 493 30.45 17.07 8.28
N SER A 494 31.02 15.90 8.58
CA SER A 494 31.23 14.86 7.58
C SER A 494 29.91 14.26 7.12
N GLU A 495 29.90 13.72 5.90
CA GLU A 495 28.70 13.11 5.32
C GLU A 495 28.18 11.91 6.13
N TYR A 496 26.85 11.84 6.27
CA TYR A 496 26.13 10.69 6.78
C TYR A 496 25.45 9.94 5.62
N THR A 497 26.14 8.93 5.09
CA THR A 497 25.68 8.18 3.91
C THR A 497 24.61 7.14 4.25
N ALA A 498 24.72 6.53 5.42
CA ALA A 498 23.84 5.47 5.85
C ALA A 498 22.38 5.94 6.01
N LEU A 499 21.43 5.05 5.72
CA LEU A 499 20.04 5.23 6.14
C LEU A 499 19.90 4.85 7.62
N ARG A 500 19.25 5.69 8.43
CA ARG A 500 18.89 5.38 9.83
C ARG A 500 17.63 4.54 9.89
N ILE A 501 16.68 4.78 8.99
CA ILE A 501 15.49 3.94 8.80
C ILE A 501 15.76 2.96 7.66
N ARG A 502 15.75 1.66 7.94
CA ARG A 502 16.12 0.60 6.97
C ARG A 502 15.08 -0.51 6.80
N SER A 503 14.08 -0.57 7.68
CA SER A 503 13.07 -1.64 7.72
C SER A 503 11.87 -1.42 6.81
N ARG A 504 11.88 -0.39 5.96
CA ARG A 504 10.69 0.11 5.24
C ARG A 504 10.87 0.09 3.71
N LEU A 505 11.79 -0.73 3.20
CA LEU A 505 12.06 -0.92 1.77
C LEU A 505 12.23 0.44 1.04
N ILE A 506 11.53 0.63 -0.09
CA ILE A 506 11.56 1.85 -0.92
C ILE A 506 11.25 3.11 -0.10
N LEU A 507 10.34 2.99 0.88
CA LEU A 507 9.94 4.10 1.75
C LEU A 507 11.04 4.50 2.75
N SER A 508 12.04 3.66 3.00
CA SER A 508 13.12 3.90 3.96
C SER A 508 13.86 5.21 3.71
N GLN A 509 14.23 5.53 2.47
CA GLN A 509 14.95 6.78 2.17
C GLN A 509 14.11 8.04 2.42
N ILE A 510 12.80 7.95 2.17
CA ILE A 510 11.85 9.04 2.41
C ILE A 510 11.70 9.23 3.92
N LEU A 511 11.45 8.15 4.66
CA LEU A 511 11.32 8.20 6.11
C LEU A 511 12.59 8.70 6.78
N ASP A 512 13.76 8.24 6.33
CA ASP A 512 15.03 8.73 6.86
C ASP A 512 15.17 10.25 6.72
N ALA A 513 14.82 10.80 5.54
CA ALA A 513 14.82 12.24 5.31
C ALA A 513 13.82 12.97 6.21
N VAL A 514 12.61 12.43 6.40
CA VAL A 514 11.65 13.06 7.32
C VAL A 514 12.11 12.99 8.78
N TRP A 515 12.81 11.93 9.18
CA TRP A 515 13.45 11.90 10.49
C TRP A 515 14.51 12.99 10.64
N TRP A 516 15.26 13.33 9.58
CA TRP A 516 16.27 14.41 9.64
C TRP A 516 15.59 15.75 9.85
N TRP A 517 14.46 15.92 9.16
CA TRP A 517 13.63 17.10 9.29
C TRP A 517 13.07 17.22 10.71
N ARG A 518 12.53 16.14 11.27
CA ARG A 518 11.93 16.14 12.61
C ARG A 518 12.94 16.47 13.70
N ASP A 519 14.14 15.88 13.63
CA ASP A 519 15.20 16.13 14.62
C ASP A 519 15.61 17.61 14.68
N GLU A 520 15.45 18.35 13.58
CA GLU A 520 15.84 19.77 13.50
C GLU A 520 14.66 20.74 13.69
N TYR A 521 13.48 20.41 13.17
CA TYR A 521 12.36 21.35 13.01
C TYR A 521 11.12 21.01 13.84
N ASP A 522 11.01 19.81 14.45
CA ASP A 522 9.85 19.46 15.27
C ASP A 522 9.92 20.14 16.65
N PRO A 523 8.93 20.99 16.99
CA PRO A 523 8.90 21.68 18.27
C PRO A 523 8.88 20.74 19.48
N ASN A 524 8.24 19.58 19.37
CA ASN A 524 8.13 18.61 20.47
C ASN A 524 9.46 17.92 20.76
N VAL A 525 10.23 17.62 19.70
CA VAL A 525 11.60 17.10 19.85
C VAL A 525 12.51 18.17 20.43
N ARG A 526 12.37 19.42 19.98
CA ARG A 526 13.13 20.56 20.50
C ARG A 526 12.83 20.83 21.98
N ALA A 527 11.56 20.76 22.39
CA ALA A 527 11.14 20.91 23.78
C ALA A 527 11.67 19.78 24.67
N LYS A 528 11.65 18.52 24.18
CA LYS A 528 12.25 17.37 24.88
C LYS A 528 13.77 17.51 25.02
N MET A 529 14.47 17.99 23.99
CA MET A 529 15.92 18.23 24.05
C MET A 529 16.28 19.39 25.00
N GLN A 530 15.49 20.47 25.03
CA GLN A 530 15.71 21.61 25.93
C GLN A 530 15.40 21.29 27.40
N GLY A 531 14.44 20.39 27.67
CA GLY A 531 14.13 19.93 29.03
C GLY A 531 15.23 19.09 29.69
N THR A 532 16.16 18.54 28.90
CA THR A 532 17.34 17.80 29.39
C THR A 532 18.59 18.65 29.64
N GLU A 533 18.62 19.91 29.23
CA GLU A 533 19.81 20.79 29.36
C GLU A 533 19.71 21.84 30.48
N SER A 534 18.91 21.60 31.53
CA SER A 534 18.91 22.53 32.67
C SER A 534 18.56 21.87 34.01
N VAL A 535 19.52 21.17 34.64
CA VAL A 535 19.72 21.22 36.11
C VAL A 535 21.20 20.90 36.41
N ASP A 536 22.07 21.91 36.38
CA ASP A 536 23.30 21.87 37.17
C ASP A 536 23.45 23.24 37.86
N GLY A 537 22.96 23.31 39.09
CA GLY A 537 22.93 24.49 39.94
C GLY A 537 22.22 24.15 41.27
N PRO A 538 22.77 24.54 42.44
CA PRO A 538 22.43 23.90 43.70
C PRO A 538 21.07 24.39 44.21
N SER A 539 20.06 23.53 44.11
CA SER A 539 18.74 23.77 44.68
C SER A 539 18.81 23.74 46.20
N ARG A 540 18.73 24.93 46.82
CA ARG A 540 18.42 25.09 48.25
C ARG A 540 17.03 24.51 48.52
N ILE A 541 16.98 23.44 49.29
CA ILE A 541 15.75 22.80 49.77
C ILE A 541 15.12 23.70 50.84
N ASN A 542 13.93 24.24 50.56
CA ASN A 542 13.03 24.75 51.59
C ASN A 542 11.81 23.81 51.65
N MET A 543 11.83 22.87 52.60
CA MET A 543 10.67 22.10 53.05
C MET A 543 10.15 22.72 54.36
N PRO A 544 8.82 22.89 54.53
CA PRO A 544 8.24 23.34 55.80
C PRO A 544 8.13 22.18 56.81
N PRO A 545 8.03 22.46 58.14
CA PRO A 545 8.36 21.49 59.17
C PRO A 545 7.17 20.73 59.78
N GLY A 546 7.47 19.55 60.34
CA GLY A 546 6.67 18.81 61.32
C GLY A 546 6.12 17.49 60.76
N ILE A 547 6.18 16.32 61.41
CA ILE A 547 6.32 15.93 62.82
C ILE A 547 6.81 14.45 62.84
N GLU A 548 7.75 14.14 63.76
CA GLU A 548 8.01 12.87 64.51
C GLU A 548 7.89 11.49 63.81
N ALA A 549 8.62 10.42 64.11
CA ALA A 549 9.71 10.01 65.00
C ALA A 549 10.13 8.64 64.39
N GLY A 550 11.38 8.20 64.31
CA GLY A 550 12.29 7.92 65.40
C GLY A 550 13.02 6.59 65.11
N ARG A 551 14.34 6.60 65.37
CA ARG A 551 15.29 5.47 65.53
C ARG A 551 15.72 4.71 64.25
N ALA A 552 16.99 4.77 63.81
CA ALA A 552 18.22 4.20 64.41
C ALA A 552 18.16 2.64 64.42
N ILE A 553 19.12 1.84 63.93
CA ILE A 553 20.58 1.96 63.75
C ILE A 553 21.07 0.62 63.10
N MET A 554 22.22 0.66 62.39
CA MET A 554 23.17 -0.43 62.02
C MET A 554 22.63 -1.68 61.27
N GLY A 555 23.19 -2.16 60.16
CA GLY A 555 24.58 -2.18 59.72
C GLY A 555 25.23 -3.50 60.13
N THR A 556 25.40 -4.45 59.19
CA THR A 556 26.53 -5.41 59.00
C THR A 556 26.10 -6.62 58.15
N ASP A 557 26.77 -6.78 57.01
CA ASP A 557 27.01 -8.03 56.26
C ASP A 557 28.05 -8.91 57.05
N PRO A 558 28.47 -10.15 56.67
CA PRO A 558 28.05 -11.07 55.59
C PRO A 558 28.10 -12.60 55.92
N THR A 559 27.74 -13.44 54.92
CA THR A 559 28.19 -14.84 54.60
C THR A 559 27.81 -16.05 55.50
N LEU A 560 27.14 -17.08 54.92
CA LEU A 560 27.64 -18.46 54.62
C LEU A 560 26.52 -19.51 54.38
N ASP A 561 26.54 -20.09 53.18
CA ASP A 561 26.37 -21.49 52.75
C ASP A 561 25.19 -22.45 53.12
N ALA A 562 24.69 -23.04 52.01
CA ALA A 562 24.38 -24.46 51.75
C ALA A 562 22.97 -25.07 52.00
N ARG A 563 22.32 -25.37 50.85
CA ARG A 563 21.49 -26.55 50.47
C ARG A 563 20.33 -27.00 51.39
N GLY A 564 19.11 -26.95 50.84
CA GLY A 564 18.00 -27.80 51.26
C GLY A 564 16.68 -27.41 50.58
N ILE A 565 16.05 -28.36 49.90
CA ILE A 565 14.92 -28.22 48.98
C ILE A 565 13.56 -28.22 49.73
N LEU A 566 12.57 -27.53 49.14
CA LEU A 566 11.10 -27.70 49.15
C LEU A 566 10.21 -26.77 50.03
N GLN A 567 9.23 -26.17 49.31
CA GLN A 567 8.00 -25.46 49.72
C GLN A 567 8.20 -23.95 50.01
N SER A 568 7.62 -23.01 49.27
CA SER A 568 6.21 -22.91 48.87
C SER A 568 6.07 -22.10 47.57
N ALA A 569 5.20 -22.59 46.68
CA ALA A 569 4.77 -21.89 45.47
C ALA A 569 3.93 -20.66 45.83
N GLY A 570 4.54 -19.47 45.74
CA GLY A 570 3.83 -18.20 45.61
C GLY A 570 3.68 -17.89 44.13
N ALA A 571 2.44 -17.77 43.66
CA ALA A 571 2.09 -17.48 42.28
C ALA A 571 2.90 -16.29 41.72
N LEU A 572 3.75 -16.55 40.74
CA LEU A 572 4.24 -15.53 39.81
C LEU A 572 3.08 -15.19 38.87
N GLN A 573 2.11 -14.45 39.39
CA GLN A 573 1.19 -13.67 38.58
C GLN A 573 1.92 -12.36 38.29
N GLY A 574 2.97 -12.47 37.47
CA GLY A 574 3.53 -11.31 36.79
C GLY A 574 2.45 -10.84 35.84
N GLU A 575 1.69 -9.83 36.26
CA GLU A 575 0.90 -9.02 35.34
C GLU A 575 1.84 -8.62 34.21
N PHE A 576 1.62 -9.17 33.02
CA PHE A 576 2.07 -8.57 31.78
C PHE A 576 1.31 -7.25 31.66
N GLN A 577 1.75 -6.26 32.42
CA GLN A 577 1.31 -4.89 32.28
C GLN A 577 2.01 -4.40 31.01
N ILE A 578 1.38 -4.72 29.87
CA ILE A 578 1.76 -4.18 28.58
C ILE A 578 1.64 -2.68 28.76
N ASN A 579 2.78 -1.99 28.74
CA ASN A 579 2.83 -0.55 28.94
C ASN A 579 1.92 0.10 27.90
N ASP A 580 0.85 0.79 28.32
CA ASP A 580 -0.10 1.42 27.40
C ASP A 580 0.59 2.52 26.56
N ASP A 581 1.71 3.07 27.04
CA ASP A 581 2.63 3.94 26.26
C ASP A 581 3.32 3.19 25.11
N TYR A 582 3.50 1.87 25.23
CA TYR A 582 4.04 1.03 24.16
C TYR A 582 2.97 0.73 23.10
N LEU A 583 1.69 0.63 23.50
CA LEU A 583 0.54 0.35 22.61
C LEU A 583 0.01 1.60 21.90
N THR A 584 0.03 2.77 22.55
CA THR A 584 -0.35 4.05 21.94
C THR A 584 0.65 4.50 20.86
N ASN A 585 1.89 4.03 20.94
CA ASN A 585 2.96 4.29 19.97
C ASN A 585 2.95 3.31 18.78
N PHE A 586 1.82 2.84 18.25
CA PHE A 586 1.80 2.00 17.03
C PHE A 586 1.24 2.68 15.77
N GLU A 587 0.80 3.94 15.84
CA GLU A 587 0.33 4.72 14.69
C GLU A 587 1.45 5.40 13.86
N TRP A 588 2.60 4.72 13.70
CA TRP A 588 3.78 5.20 12.95
C TRP A 588 3.61 5.26 11.43
N LEU A 589 2.39 5.34 10.93
CA LEU A 589 2.09 5.20 9.53
C LEU A 589 1.46 6.47 8.97
N SER A 590 2.33 7.46 8.80
CA SER A 590 2.24 8.63 7.91
C SER A 590 1.79 9.96 8.49
N ASP A 591 1.10 10.04 9.65
CA ASP A 591 0.65 11.36 10.14
C ASP A 591 1.39 11.89 11.37
N GLU A 592 1.79 11.07 12.36
CA GLU A 592 2.71 11.56 13.41
C GLU A 592 4.06 12.02 12.86
N ILE A 593 4.41 11.56 11.66
CA ILE A 593 5.63 11.93 10.94
C ILE A 593 5.57 13.39 10.46
N PHE A 594 4.37 13.96 10.33
CA PHE A 594 4.14 15.32 9.81
C PHE A 594 3.07 16.10 10.61
N SER A 595 2.80 15.72 11.85
CA SER A 595 1.90 16.47 12.73
C SER A 595 2.54 17.79 13.13
N PHE A 596 2.10 18.89 12.50
CA PHE A 596 2.46 20.23 12.95
C PHE A 596 1.54 20.61 14.13
N PRO A 597 2.06 21.22 15.21
CA PRO A 597 1.19 21.85 16.19
C PRO A 597 0.38 22.97 15.50
N PRO A 598 -0.82 23.29 16.00
CA PRO A 598 -1.61 24.37 15.43
C PRO A 598 -0.86 25.70 15.57
N ASP A 599 -0.36 26.25 14.46
CA ASP A 599 0.27 27.56 14.43
C ASP A 599 -0.79 28.64 14.67
N ALA A 600 -0.77 29.21 15.88
CA ALA A 600 -1.27 30.55 16.09
C ALA A 600 -0.31 31.52 15.38
N SER A 601 -0.84 32.32 14.45
CA SER A 601 -0.19 33.45 13.75
C SER A 601 0.62 33.14 12.48
N LEU A 602 -0.06 33.04 11.34
CA LEU A 602 0.40 33.56 10.04
C LEU A 602 -0.86 33.96 9.22
N PRO A 603 -0.89 35.15 8.59
CA PRO A 603 -2.11 35.69 7.98
C PRO A 603 -2.49 34.92 6.72
N ASN A 604 -3.79 34.61 6.63
CA ASN A 604 -4.46 34.08 5.45
C ASN A 604 -4.17 34.94 4.22
N ASN A 605 -3.27 34.49 3.35
CA ASN A 605 -3.18 34.94 1.97
C ASN A 605 -2.58 33.83 1.12
N LEU A 606 -3.41 32.88 0.71
CA LEU A 606 -3.31 32.20 -0.58
C LEU A 606 -4.73 32.14 -1.17
N PRO A 607 -4.88 32.35 -2.48
CA PRO A 607 -6.16 32.59 -3.16
C PRO A 607 -7.12 31.41 -3.12
#